data_AF-A0A8J7A1Z9-F1
#
_entry.id   AF-A0A8J7A1Z9-F1
#
_cell.length_a   1.000
_cell.length_b   1.000
_cell.length_c   1.000
_cell.angle_alpha   90.00
_cell.angle_beta   90.00
_cell.angle_gamma   90.00
#
_symmetry.space_group_name_H-M   'P 1'
#
loop_
_entity.id
_entity.type
_entity.pdbx_description
1 polymer ?
#
loop_
_entity_poly.entity_id
_entity_poly.type
_entity_poly.pdbx_seq_one_letter_code
_entity_poly.pdbx_strand_id
1 'polypeptide(L)'
;MNKFTPSFWLQRPIHWSLVFSLTSLLISCGSADIPLGPTSLNSRYTEEQPALSGNGRFLAFVSNRNSTHQLLVYDLQQQIFVNTPGLNRPETISESPSLSYTGRYVVYLTSDQGRPVVALYDRATQQSQILTPAYRGWVRNPGVSPDGRYVVFETASRGQWDIEVLDRGPNIELDIPNGATVGAPN
;
A
#
# COMPACT_ATOMS: atom_id res chain seq x y z
N MET A 1 70.47 -15.22 50.79
CA MET A 1 69.48 -16.33 50.72
C MET A 1 68.21 -15.89 51.42
N ASN A 2 67.11 -15.83 50.66
CA ASN A 2 65.69 -15.98 51.01
C ASN A 2 65.06 -15.16 52.16
N LYS A 3 63.86 -14.58 52.06
CA LYS A 3 62.86 -14.35 51.00
C LYS A 3 61.91 -13.29 51.58
N PHE A 4 61.53 -12.27 50.80
CA PHE A 4 60.36 -11.43 51.08
C PHE A 4 59.16 -12.05 50.35
N THR A 5 58.01 -12.17 51.01
CA THR A 5 56.69 -12.23 50.34
C THR A 5 55.57 -11.83 51.29
N PRO A 6 54.59 -11.03 50.84
CA PRO A 6 53.49 -10.47 51.63
C PRO A 6 52.16 -11.20 51.38
N SER A 7 51.11 -10.91 52.16
CA SER A 7 49.71 -10.74 51.71
C SER A 7 48.82 -10.58 52.94
N PHE A 8 48.02 -9.53 53.08
CA PHE A 8 46.81 -9.12 52.34
C PHE A 8 45.54 -9.96 52.66
N TRP A 9 44.65 -9.32 53.43
CA TRP A 9 43.18 -9.25 53.28
C TRP A 9 42.29 -10.42 53.67
N LEU A 10 41.36 -10.10 54.58
CA LEU A 10 39.97 -10.51 54.43
C LEU A 10 39.06 -9.37 54.90
N GLN A 11 38.28 -8.80 53.98
CA GLN A 11 36.85 -8.51 54.18
C GLN A 11 36.25 -7.95 52.89
N ARG A 12 35.49 -8.81 52.19
CA ARG A 12 34.43 -8.40 51.27
C ARG A 12 33.20 -8.01 52.12
N PRO A 13 32.26 -7.20 51.61
CA PRO A 13 31.03 -7.86 51.15
C PRO A 13 30.29 -7.19 49.98
N ILE A 14 29.77 -8.04 49.09
CA ILE A 14 28.35 -8.11 48.71
C ILE A 14 27.62 -6.77 48.52
N HIS A 15 27.93 -6.02 47.47
CA HIS A 15 27.06 -4.90 47.02
C HIS A 15 26.81 -4.86 45.51
N TRP A 16 27.38 -5.79 44.73
CA TRP A 16 27.44 -5.62 43.28
C TRP A 16 26.41 -6.47 42.49
N SER A 17 25.73 -7.42 43.11
CA SER A 17 24.83 -8.34 42.38
C SER A 17 23.42 -7.79 42.11
N LEU A 18 22.94 -6.80 42.87
CA LEU A 18 21.59 -6.21 42.67
C LEU A 18 21.56 -5.04 41.67
N VAL A 19 22.72 -4.41 41.41
CA VAL A 19 22.83 -3.33 40.42
C VAL A 19 22.93 -3.88 38.99
N PHE A 20 23.51 -5.08 38.82
CA PHE A 20 23.65 -5.72 37.51
C PHE A 20 22.40 -6.44 36.99
N SER A 21 21.36 -6.66 37.81
CA SER A 21 20.12 -7.32 37.38
C SER A 21 19.03 -6.36 36.90
N LEU A 22 19.20 -5.04 37.05
CA LEU A 22 18.19 -4.06 36.64
C LEU A 22 18.47 -3.40 35.28
N THR A 23 19.68 -3.57 34.72
CA THR A 23 20.08 -2.98 33.43
C THR A 23 19.80 -3.86 32.22
N SER A 24 19.40 -5.12 32.39
CA SER A 24 19.16 -6.08 31.31
C SER A 24 17.74 -6.09 30.74
N LEU A 25 16.84 -5.22 31.21
CA LEU A 25 15.45 -5.13 30.75
C LEU A 25 15.15 -3.90 29.88
N LEU A 26 16.15 -3.09 29.55
CA LEU A 26 16.02 -2.05 28.53
C LEU A 26 16.41 -2.61 27.16
N ILE A 27 15.70 -3.66 26.72
CA ILE A 27 15.56 -3.88 25.28
C ILE A 27 14.65 -2.75 24.81
N SER A 28 15.27 -1.60 24.54
CA SER A 28 14.67 -0.60 23.69
C SER A 28 14.23 -1.35 22.43
N CYS A 29 12.96 -1.23 22.05
CA CYS A 29 12.60 -1.43 20.65
C CYS A 29 13.40 -0.40 19.86
N GLY A 30 14.64 -0.74 19.52
CA GLY A 30 15.37 -0.05 18.48
C GLY A 30 14.45 -0.10 17.27
N SER A 31 14.13 1.06 16.72
CA SER A 31 13.53 1.16 15.40
C SER A 31 14.33 0.22 14.51
N ALA A 32 13.74 -0.94 14.18
CA ALA A 32 14.34 -1.84 13.22
C ALA A 32 14.68 -0.97 12.02
N ASP A 33 15.94 -0.95 11.60
CA ASP A 33 16.40 -0.11 10.50
C ASP A 33 15.47 -0.38 9.31
N ILE A 34 14.50 0.51 9.09
CA ILE A 34 13.56 0.36 7.99
C ILE A 34 14.45 0.52 6.77
N PRO A 35 14.50 -0.47 5.85
CA PRO A 35 15.29 -0.32 4.65
C PRO A 35 14.81 0.94 3.93
N LEU A 36 15.67 1.96 3.85
CA LEU A 36 15.42 3.20 3.13
C LEU A 36 16.31 3.19 1.89
N GLY A 37 15.68 3.20 0.72
CA GLY A 37 16.34 3.16 -0.58
C GLY A 37 15.37 3.47 -1.71
N PRO A 38 15.86 3.64 -2.94
CA PRO A 38 15.00 3.93 -4.09
C PRO A 38 14.03 2.79 -4.43
N THR A 39 14.37 1.55 -4.03
CA THR A 39 13.59 0.33 -4.28
C THR A 39 12.89 -0.22 -3.05
N SER A 40 13.06 0.40 -1.88
CA SER A 40 12.37 -0.04 -0.67
C SER A 40 10.90 0.41 -0.67
N LEU A 41 10.06 -0.38 -0.02
CA LEU A 41 8.65 -0.05 0.17
C LEU A 41 8.49 1.33 0.82
N ASN A 42 9.18 1.55 1.93
CA ASN A 42 9.19 2.83 2.63
C ASN A 42 10.31 3.74 2.10
N SER A 43 10.10 5.04 2.15
CA SER A 43 11.11 6.04 1.81
C SER A 43 11.07 7.20 2.81
N ARG A 44 11.86 8.26 2.57
CA ARG A 44 11.79 9.51 3.35
C ARG A 44 10.61 10.41 2.96
N TYR A 45 9.88 10.02 1.93
CA TYR A 45 8.75 10.75 1.35
C TYR A 45 7.44 10.25 1.96
N THR A 46 6.34 10.94 1.65
CA THR A 46 5.01 10.54 2.11
C THR A 46 4.60 9.26 1.38
N GLU A 47 4.17 8.26 2.15
CA GLU A 47 3.56 7.02 1.67
C GLU A 47 2.21 6.87 2.38
N GLU A 48 1.10 6.99 1.65
CA GLU A 48 -0.23 7.07 2.24
C GLU A 48 -1.29 6.32 1.42
N GLN A 49 -2.50 6.20 1.99
CA GLN A 49 -3.66 5.57 1.35
C GLN A 49 -3.38 4.14 0.82
N PRO A 50 -2.91 3.21 1.69
CA PRO A 50 -2.60 1.86 1.28
C PRO A 50 -3.87 1.05 0.94
N ALA A 51 -3.79 0.21 -0.08
CA ALA A 51 -4.82 -0.74 -0.47
C ALA A 51 -4.20 -2.08 -0.85
N LEU A 52 -4.76 -3.17 -0.33
CA LEU A 52 -4.31 -4.54 -0.63
C LEU A 52 -5.19 -5.17 -1.71
N SER A 53 -4.58 -6.02 -2.56
CA SER A 53 -5.33 -6.92 -3.42
C SER A 53 -6.02 -8.01 -2.59
N GLY A 54 -7.12 -8.57 -3.11
CA GLY A 54 -7.90 -9.58 -2.38
C GLY A 54 -7.12 -10.85 -2.04
N ASN A 55 -6.11 -11.20 -2.82
CA ASN A 55 -5.18 -12.31 -2.55
C ASN A 55 -3.99 -11.92 -1.65
N GLY A 56 -3.90 -10.65 -1.21
CA GLY A 56 -2.85 -10.15 -0.32
C GLY A 56 -1.46 -10.02 -0.94
N ARG A 57 -1.29 -10.25 -2.25
CA ARG A 57 0.04 -10.20 -2.90
C ARG A 57 0.48 -8.79 -3.26
N PHE A 58 -0.45 -7.92 -3.67
CA PHE A 58 -0.12 -6.59 -4.16
C PHE A 58 -0.63 -5.52 -3.20
N LEU A 59 0.21 -4.52 -2.99
CA LEU A 59 -0.10 -3.29 -2.26
C LEU A 59 -0.04 -2.12 -3.24
N ALA A 60 -1.12 -1.36 -3.37
CA ALA A 60 -1.08 -0.03 -3.97
C ALA A 60 -1.08 1.03 -2.88
N PHE A 61 -0.39 2.15 -3.13
CA PHE A 61 -0.36 3.29 -2.22
C PHE A 61 0.04 4.54 -2.99
N VAL A 62 -0.25 5.70 -2.40
CA VAL A 62 0.16 7.00 -2.91
C VAL A 62 1.53 7.34 -2.36
N SER A 63 2.43 7.77 -3.24
CA SER A 63 3.78 8.22 -2.90
C SER A 63 4.07 9.56 -3.54
N ASN A 64 4.81 10.44 -2.84
CA ASN A 64 5.38 11.65 -3.43
C ASN A 64 6.91 11.57 -3.65
N ARG A 65 7.47 10.35 -3.67
CA ARG A 65 8.92 10.12 -3.88
C ARG A 65 9.48 10.63 -5.21
N ASN A 66 8.61 10.82 -6.21
CA ASN A 66 8.96 11.35 -7.53
C ASN A 66 8.47 12.79 -7.73
N SER A 67 8.40 13.59 -6.66
CA SER A 67 7.98 15.01 -6.65
C SER A 67 6.51 15.28 -6.99
N THR A 68 5.73 14.25 -7.32
CA THR A 68 4.29 14.34 -7.59
C THR A 68 3.57 13.20 -6.88
N HIS A 69 2.31 13.40 -6.48
CA HIS A 69 1.48 12.34 -5.88
C HIS A 69 1.14 11.30 -6.97
N GLN A 70 1.70 10.11 -6.82
CA GLN A 70 1.60 9.03 -7.78
C GLN A 70 1.24 7.74 -7.07
N LEU A 71 0.52 6.88 -7.77
CA LEU A 71 0.27 5.51 -7.33
C LEU A 71 1.47 4.63 -7.65
N LEU A 72 1.91 3.89 -6.63
CA LEU A 72 2.87 2.80 -6.78
C LEU A 72 2.17 1.48 -6.47
N VAL A 73 2.59 0.42 -7.16
CA VAL A 73 2.16 -0.95 -6.88
C VAL A 73 3.40 -1.76 -6.48
N TYR A 74 3.31 -2.44 -5.35
CA TYR A 74 4.39 -3.24 -4.78
C TYR A 74 3.95 -4.70 -4.66
N ASP A 75 4.79 -5.61 -5.14
CA ASP A 75 4.62 -7.05 -4.95
C ASP A 75 5.22 -7.44 -3.59
N LEU A 76 4.35 -7.77 -2.62
CA LEU A 76 4.75 -8.11 -1.26
C LEU A 76 5.51 -9.44 -1.18
N GLN A 77 5.26 -10.35 -2.13
CA GLN A 77 5.92 -11.65 -2.16
C GLN A 77 7.33 -11.54 -2.73
N GLN A 78 7.49 -10.78 -3.82
CA GLN A 78 8.79 -10.58 -4.48
C GLN A 78 9.59 -9.42 -3.89
N GLN A 79 8.95 -8.57 -3.08
CA GLN A 79 9.53 -7.36 -2.50
C GLN A 79 10.07 -6.38 -3.55
N ILE A 80 9.34 -6.23 -4.66
CA ILE A 80 9.70 -5.33 -5.77
C ILE A 80 8.52 -4.44 -6.17
N PHE A 81 8.83 -3.26 -6.71
CA PHE A 81 7.85 -2.43 -7.39
C PHE A 81 7.45 -3.04 -8.73
N VAL A 82 6.15 -3.06 -8.99
CA VAL A 82 5.57 -3.46 -10.27
C VAL A 82 5.64 -2.27 -11.22
N ASN A 83 6.15 -2.49 -12.42
CA ASN A 83 6.10 -1.48 -13.47
C ASN A 83 4.65 -1.30 -13.96
N THR A 84 4.12 -0.09 -13.85
CA THR A 84 2.72 0.25 -14.21
C THR A 84 2.66 1.41 -15.20
N PRO A 85 3.12 1.21 -16.45
CA PRO A 85 3.05 2.27 -17.47
C PRO A 85 1.59 2.66 -17.72
N GLY A 86 1.32 3.97 -17.83
CA GLY A 86 -0.01 4.50 -18.08
C GLY A 86 -0.91 4.68 -16.85
N LEU A 87 -0.53 4.14 -15.68
CA LEU A 87 -1.28 4.33 -14.42
C LEU A 87 -1.26 5.81 -13.98
N ASN A 88 -0.06 6.38 -13.86
CA ASN A 88 0.14 7.78 -13.52
C ASN A 88 0.29 8.62 -14.79
N ARG A 89 -0.69 9.47 -15.10
CA ARG A 89 -0.63 10.37 -16.26
C ARG A 89 0.12 11.65 -15.89
N PRO A 90 0.89 12.25 -16.83
CA PRO A 90 1.54 13.54 -16.59
C PRO A 90 0.54 14.60 -16.14
N GLU A 91 0.96 15.50 -15.25
CA GLU A 91 0.18 16.66 -14.80
C GLU A 91 -1.18 16.30 -14.13
N THR A 92 -1.34 15.06 -13.69
CA THR A 92 -2.51 14.62 -12.92
C THR A 92 -2.08 14.14 -11.54
N ILE A 93 -3.00 14.24 -10.58
CA ILE A 93 -2.87 13.58 -9.27
C ILE A 93 -3.51 12.20 -9.39
N SER A 94 -2.93 11.20 -8.74
CA SER A 94 -3.53 9.86 -8.62
C SER A 94 -3.59 9.47 -7.15
N GLU A 95 -4.79 9.17 -6.66
CA GLU A 95 -5.05 8.95 -5.24
C GLU A 95 -6.18 7.93 -5.00
N SER A 96 -6.41 7.56 -3.74
CA SER A 96 -7.45 6.64 -3.27
C SER A 96 -7.52 5.33 -4.06
N PRO A 97 -6.43 4.53 -4.08
CA PRO A 97 -6.40 3.29 -4.84
C PRO A 97 -7.27 2.19 -4.21
N SER A 98 -7.76 1.28 -5.06
CA SER A 98 -8.41 0.03 -4.67
C SER A 98 -8.05 -1.06 -5.69
N LEU A 99 -7.79 -2.29 -5.22
CA LEU A 99 -7.37 -3.40 -6.06
C LEU A 99 -8.42 -4.52 -6.08
N SER A 100 -8.55 -5.17 -7.23
CA SER A 100 -9.29 -6.42 -7.39
C SER A 100 -8.54 -7.63 -6.78
N TYR A 101 -9.09 -8.84 -6.89
CA TYR A 101 -8.59 -10.03 -6.18
C TYR A 101 -7.12 -10.37 -6.45
N THR A 102 -6.73 -10.57 -7.71
CA THR A 102 -5.31 -10.74 -8.09
C THR A 102 -4.58 -9.40 -8.24
N GLY A 103 -5.30 -8.30 -8.02
CA GLY A 103 -4.83 -6.95 -8.21
C GLY A 103 -4.66 -6.58 -9.67
N ARG A 104 -5.29 -7.30 -10.62
CA ARG A 104 -5.28 -6.97 -12.05
C ARG A 104 -5.83 -5.57 -12.30
N TYR A 105 -6.99 -5.28 -11.72
CA TYR A 105 -7.63 -3.99 -11.81
C TYR A 105 -7.22 -3.13 -10.63
N VAL A 106 -6.78 -1.91 -10.94
CA VAL A 106 -6.55 -0.84 -9.96
C VAL A 106 -7.53 0.26 -10.29
N VAL A 107 -8.50 0.48 -9.40
CA VAL A 107 -9.38 1.65 -9.47
C VAL A 107 -8.78 2.74 -8.61
N TYR A 108 -8.87 3.98 -9.10
CA TYR A 108 -8.28 5.12 -8.42
C TYR A 108 -8.98 6.42 -8.82
N LEU A 109 -8.77 7.44 -8.02
CA LEU A 109 -9.17 8.80 -8.32
C LEU A 109 -8.04 9.51 -9.07
N THR A 110 -8.39 10.20 -10.14
CA THR A 110 -7.47 11.07 -10.88
C THR A 110 -8.16 12.35 -11.33
N SER A 111 -7.45 13.24 -12.02
CA SER A 111 -8.02 14.47 -12.56
C SER A 111 -8.11 14.46 -14.08
N ASP A 112 -9.28 14.78 -14.62
CA ASP A 112 -9.49 15.08 -16.03
C ASP A 112 -9.95 16.53 -16.18
N GLN A 113 -9.16 17.33 -16.90
CA GLN A 113 -9.40 18.78 -17.08
C GLN A 113 -9.65 19.53 -15.74
N GLY A 114 -8.92 19.14 -14.69
CA GLY A 114 -9.03 19.74 -13.35
C GLY A 114 -10.22 19.25 -12.51
N ARG A 115 -11.00 18.28 -12.99
CA ARG A 115 -12.11 17.66 -12.23
C ARG A 115 -11.72 16.26 -11.76
N PRO A 116 -12.06 15.86 -10.52
CA PRO A 116 -11.83 14.50 -10.08
C PRO A 116 -12.70 13.53 -10.88
N VAL A 117 -12.12 12.42 -11.32
CA VAL A 117 -12.78 11.33 -12.03
C VAL A 117 -12.29 10.00 -11.49
N VAL A 118 -13.17 9.00 -11.49
CA VAL A 118 -12.77 7.62 -11.18
C VAL A 118 -12.22 6.99 -12.45
N ALA A 119 -11.01 6.45 -12.35
CA ALA A 119 -10.34 5.72 -13.42
C ALA A 119 -10.06 4.28 -13.00
N LEU A 120 -9.92 3.40 -13.99
CA LEU A 120 -9.52 2.02 -13.82
C LEU A 120 -8.34 1.71 -14.73
N TYR A 121 -7.28 1.22 -14.10
CA TYR A 121 -6.10 0.69 -14.77
C TYR A 121 -6.16 -0.83 -14.80
N ASP A 122 -6.04 -1.42 -15.99
CA ASP A 122 -5.89 -2.86 -16.17
C ASP A 122 -4.41 -3.19 -16.36
N ARG A 123 -3.81 -3.87 -15.37
CA ARG A 123 -2.40 -4.28 -15.41
C ARG A 123 -2.09 -5.29 -16.52
N ALA A 124 -3.08 -6.07 -16.97
CA ALA A 124 -2.87 -7.05 -18.03
C ALA A 124 -2.68 -6.38 -19.40
N THR A 125 -3.45 -5.32 -19.66
CA THR A 125 -3.38 -4.55 -20.92
C THR A 125 -2.53 -3.28 -20.81
N GLN A 126 -2.17 -2.88 -19.60
CA GLN A 126 -1.46 -1.65 -19.26
C GLN A 126 -2.19 -0.38 -19.74
N GLN A 127 -3.53 -0.40 -19.69
CA GLN A 127 -4.37 0.70 -20.14
C GLN A 127 -5.21 1.27 -18.98
N SER A 128 -5.38 2.59 -19.00
CA SER A 128 -6.25 3.32 -18.07
C SER A 128 -7.48 3.85 -18.80
N GLN A 129 -8.67 3.60 -18.24
CA GLN A 129 -9.93 4.12 -18.73
C GLN A 129 -10.65 4.95 -17.66
N ILE A 130 -11.31 6.04 -18.07
CA ILE A 130 -12.16 6.83 -17.17
C ILE A 130 -13.53 6.14 -17.09
N LEU A 131 -13.98 5.85 -15.87
CA LEU A 131 -15.26 5.18 -15.62
C LEU A 131 -16.42 6.16 -15.39
N THR A 132 -16.11 7.40 -15.02
CA THR A 132 -17.13 8.43 -14.70
C THR A 132 -17.11 9.64 -15.64
N PRO A 133 -16.98 9.49 -16.99
CA PRO A 133 -16.85 10.64 -17.89
C PRO A 133 -18.11 11.52 -17.94
N ALA A 134 -19.27 10.96 -17.61
CA ALA A 134 -20.56 11.66 -17.62
C ALA A 134 -20.95 12.29 -16.26
N TYR A 135 -20.17 12.04 -15.20
CA TYR A 135 -20.48 12.53 -13.86
C TYR A 135 -20.11 14.01 -13.77
N ARG A 136 -21.11 14.86 -13.53
CA ARG A 136 -20.93 16.32 -13.47
C ARG A 136 -20.60 16.85 -12.07
N GLY A 137 -20.78 16.02 -11.04
CA GLY A 137 -20.44 16.32 -9.64
C GLY A 137 -19.04 15.86 -9.28
N TRP A 138 -18.62 16.21 -8.06
CA TRP A 138 -17.39 15.66 -7.47
C TRP A 138 -17.56 14.16 -7.21
N VAL A 139 -16.50 13.40 -7.40
CA VAL A 139 -16.41 11.98 -7.05
C VAL A 139 -15.20 11.74 -6.16
N ARG A 140 -15.26 10.77 -5.25
CA ARG A 140 -14.13 10.39 -4.37
C ARG A 140 -14.26 8.97 -3.83
N ASN A 141 -13.21 8.50 -3.17
CA ASN A 141 -13.15 7.23 -2.43
C ASN A 141 -13.66 6.01 -3.24
N PRO A 142 -13.09 5.73 -4.43
CA PRO A 142 -13.55 4.62 -5.22
C PRO A 142 -13.09 3.27 -4.65
N GLY A 143 -13.90 2.23 -4.87
CA GLY A 143 -13.59 0.85 -4.51
C GLY A 143 -13.97 -0.10 -5.64
N VAL A 144 -13.21 -1.19 -5.83
CA VAL A 144 -13.51 -2.22 -6.83
C VAL A 144 -13.84 -3.55 -6.17
N SER A 145 -14.80 -4.29 -6.72
CA SER A 145 -15.10 -5.64 -6.26
C SER A 145 -13.94 -6.61 -6.56
N PRO A 146 -13.82 -7.73 -5.82
CA PRO A 146 -12.75 -8.69 -6.03
C PRO A 146 -12.68 -9.25 -7.46
N ASP A 147 -13.83 -9.51 -8.09
CA ASP A 147 -13.93 -9.97 -9.47
C ASP A 147 -13.71 -8.85 -10.51
N GLY A 148 -13.57 -7.61 -10.07
CA GLY A 148 -13.41 -6.44 -10.93
C GLY A 148 -14.70 -5.90 -11.52
N ARG A 149 -15.86 -6.55 -11.37
CA ARG A 149 -17.09 -6.17 -12.10
C ARG A 149 -17.74 -4.87 -11.60
N TYR A 150 -17.81 -4.69 -10.29
CA TYR A 150 -18.47 -3.56 -9.67
C TYR A 150 -17.44 -2.53 -9.20
N VAL A 151 -17.76 -1.26 -9.43
CA VAL A 151 -16.99 -0.13 -8.89
C VAL A 151 -17.94 0.73 -8.06
N VAL A 152 -17.58 1.00 -6.81
CA VAL A 152 -18.32 1.89 -5.92
C VAL A 152 -17.57 3.18 -5.73
N PHE A 153 -18.26 4.30 -5.50
CA PHE A 153 -17.63 5.58 -5.19
C PHE A 153 -18.66 6.53 -4.55
N GLU A 154 -18.16 7.58 -3.91
CA GLU A 154 -18.97 8.69 -3.41
C GLU A 154 -19.15 9.74 -4.50
N THR A 155 -20.36 10.30 -4.66
CA THR A 155 -20.62 11.40 -5.59
C THR A 155 -21.53 12.48 -5.00
N ALA A 156 -21.24 13.74 -5.34
CA ALA A 156 -22.04 14.91 -4.97
C ALA A 156 -22.97 15.40 -6.11
N SER A 157 -23.21 14.57 -7.13
CA SER A 157 -23.92 14.96 -8.36
C SER A 157 -25.36 15.45 -8.16
N ARG A 158 -26.01 15.06 -7.05
CA ARG A 158 -27.40 15.42 -6.71
C ARG A 158 -27.53 16.53 -5.65
N GLY A 159 -26.41 17.12 -5.19
CA GLY A 159 -26.41 18.18 -4.17
C GLY A 159 -26.09 17.70 -2.75
N GLN A 160 -25.99 16.38 -2.54
CA GLN A 160 -25.53 15.71 -1.33
C GLN A 160 -24.59 14.56 -1.72
N TRP A 161 -23.78 14.09 -0.77
CA TRP A 161 -22.90 12.93 -0.97
C TRP A 161 -23.72 11.64 -0.92
N ASP A 162 -23.80 10.95 -2.06
CA ASP A 162 -24.41 9.62 -2.21
C ASP A 162 -23.33 8.57 -2.49
N ILE A 163 -23.64 7.30 -2.19
CA ILE A 163 -22.84 6.15 -2.67
C ILE A 163 -23.46 5.66 -3.97
N GLU A 164 -22.64 5.49 -5.00
CA GLU A 164 -23.07 4.90 -6.26
C GLU A 164 -22.31 3.62 -6.58
N VAL A 165 -22.98 2.71 -7.29
CA VAL A 165 -22.45 1.42 -7.74
C VAL A 165 -22.53 1.40 -9.27
N LEU A 166 -21.37 1.30 -9.90
CA LEU A 166 -21.21 1.12 -11.33
C LEU A 166 -20.96 -0.37 -11.63
N ASP A 167 -21.89 -0.98 -12.37
CA ASP A 167 -21.66 -2.30 -12.99
C ASP A 167 -20.93 -2.10 -14.32
N ARG A 168 -19.72 -2.65 -14.46
CA ARG A 168 -18.94 -2.59 -15.71
C ARG A 168 -19.50 -3.52 -16.80
N GLY A 169 -20.50 -4.33 -16.48
CA GLY A 169 -21.23 -5.18 -17.41
C GLY A 169 -20.64 -6.60 -17.52
N PRO A 170 -21.36 -7.50 -18.22
CA PRO A 170 -21.01 -8.92 -18.30
C PRO A 170 -19.85 -9.22 -19.27
N ASN A 171 -19.50 -8.28 -20.14
CA ASN A 171 -18.48 -8.45 -21.19
C ASN A 171 -17.08 -8.07 -20.73
N ILE A 172 -16.90 -7.76 -19.46
CA ILE A 172 -15.57 -7.52 -18.89
C ILE A 172 -14.90 -8.84 -18.56
N GLU A 173 -13.60 -8.87 -18.72
CA GLU A 173 -12.81 -9.98 -18.20
C GLU A 173 -12.79 -9.89 -16.68
N LEU A 174 -13.21 -10.96 -15.99
CA LEU A 174 -13.26 -10.96 -14.53
C LEU A 174 -11.87 -11.22 -13.95
N ASP A 175 -11.56 -10.57 -12.83
CA ASP A 175 -10.40 -10.90 -12.02
C ASP A 175 -10.72 -12.10 -11.11
N ILE A 176 -10.62 -13.29 -11.68
CA ILE A 176 -10.93 -14.54 -10.99
C ILE A 176 -9.72 -15.07 -10.20
N PRO A 177 -9.95 -15.71 -9.04
CA PRO A 177 -8.90 -16.43 -8.33
C PRO A 177 -8.21 -17.46 -9.23
N ASN A 178 -6.89 -17.61 -9.11
CA ASN A 178 -6.16 -18.66 -9.80
C ASN A 178 -6.80 -20.04 -9.51
N GLY A 179 -7.29 -20.71 -10.56
CA GLY A 179 -7.94 -22.02 -10.45
C GLY A 179 -9.47 -22.00 -10.31
N ALA A 180 -10.10 -20.82 -10.27
CA ALA A 180 -11.56 -20.72 -10.38
C ALA A 180 -11.98 -20.97 -11.83
N THR A 181 -12.90 -21.92 -12.06
CA THR A 181 -13.45 -22.17 -13.39
C THR A 181 -14.35 -21.01 -13.81
N VAL A 182 -14.14 -20.45 -15.01
CA VAL A 182 -15.12 -19.55 -15.64
C VAL A 182 -16.38 -20.39 -15.88
N GLY A 183 -17.43 -20.18 -15.08
CA GLY A 183 -18.71 -20.83 -15.30
C GLY A 183 -19.21 -20.47 -16.71
N ALA A 184 -19.42 -21.47 -17.55
CA ALA A 184 -20.00 -21.24 -18.88
C ALA A 184 -21.34 -20.50 -18.73
N PRO A 185 -21.63 -19.51 -19.59
CA PRO A 185 -22.94 -18.88 -19.57
C PRO A 185 -24.01 -19.94 -19.90
N ASN A 186 -25.02 -20.05 -19.03
CA ASN A 186 -26.25 -20.81 -19.30
C ASN A 186 -27.09 -20.13 -20.38
#